data_AF-A0A364MTX4-F1
#
_entry.id   AF-A0A364MTX4-F1
#
_cell.length_a   1.000
_cell.length_b   1.000
_cell.length_c   1.000
_cell.angle_alpha   90.00
_cell.angle_beta   90.00
_cell.angle_gamma   90.00
#
_symmetry.space_group_name_H-M   'P 1'
#
loop_
_entity.id
_entity.type
_entity.pdbx_description
1 polymer ?
#
loop_
_entity_poly.entity_id
_entity_poly.type
_entity_poly.pdbx_seq_one_letter_code
_entity_poly.pdbx_strand_id
1 'polypeptide(L)'
;MGRPDGPRDPIAGPDTPQPPFPLKLRGPVIKGFGRGSKELGIPTANIPLSGLSIGGNDSLDSGIYYGWCTLNHSTIATQTSASSVPSATSDTSIPTQSSNHAVADLDYSSASPTSNTVYPTVLSIGYNPYYKNEKRSIEIHILHNFDQDFYGAELSLMILGFIRPEYDYVSKEALVEDIREDIRVAQRSLAREKYEMWKEDEWLRGGEAGNVRWDQAGQKDGVAVSQMMN
;
A
#
# COMPACT_ATOMS: atom_id res chain seq x y z
N MET A 1 -5.72 -16.58 11.33
CA MET A 1 -5.05 -17.91 11.25
C MET A 1 -3.95 -17.92 12.30
N GLY A 2 -3.67 -19.04 12.98
CA GLY A 2 -2.57 -19.08 13.95
C GLY A 2 -1.22 -18.77 13.28
N ARG A 3 -0.38 -17.97 13.95
CA ARG A 3 1.02 -17.71 13.53
C ARG A 3 1.79 -19.04 13.51
N PRO A 4 2.39 -19.46 12.39
CA PRO A 4 3.18 -20.69 12.32
C PRO A 4 4.43 -20.63 13.20
N ASP A 5 4.83 -21.77 13.76
CA ASP A 5 6.12 -21.93 14.44
C ASP A 5 7.22 -22.28 13.43
N GLY A 6 8.27 -21.46 13.35
CA GLY A 6 9.45 -21.73 12.54
C GLY A 6 9.86 -20.60 11.58
N PRO A 7 11.00 -20.75 10.89
CA PRO A 7 11.46 -19.76 9.93
C PRO A 7 10.52 -19.71 8.72
N ARG A 8 10.26 -18.50 8.24
CA ARG A 8 9.48 -18.27 7.02
C ARG A 8 10.38 -18.34 5.78
N ASP A 9 9.76 -18.62 4.64
CA ASP A 9 10.47 -18.58 3.36
C ASP A 9 11.08 -17.19 3.11
N PRO A 10 12.33 -17.13 2.65
CA PRO A 10 13.05 -15.87 2.49
C PRO A 10 12.52 -15.01 1.32
N ILE A 11 11.80 -15.63 0.39
CA ILE A 11 11.18 -14.98 -0.76
C ILE A 11 9.75 -15.48 -0.89
N ALA A 12 8.89 -14.70 -1.55
CA ALA A 12 7.50 -15.06 -1.79
C ALA A 12 7.19 -15.09 -3.29
N GLY A 13 6.35 -16.03 -3.71
CA GLY A 13 5.90 -16.17 -5.10
C GLY A 13 6.92 -16.80 -6.06
N PRO A 14 6.46 -17.15 -7.28
CA PRO A 14 7.26 -17.82 -8.32
C PRO A 14 8.41 -16.96 -8.87
N ASP A 15 9.20 -17.50 -9.80
CA ASP A 15 10.33 -16.78 -10.43
C ASP A 15 9.91 -15.57 -11.28
N THR A 16 8.64 -15.51 -11.69
CA THR A 16 8.04 -14.42 -12.47
C THR A 16 6.62 -14.20 -11.96
N PRO A 17 6.12 -12.95 -11.79
CA PRO A 17 4.73 -12.71 -11.40
C PRO A 17 3.74 -13.52 -12.24
N GLN A 18 2.81 -14.20 -11.58
CA GLN A 18 1.76 -14.99 -12.23
C GLN A 18 0.38 -14.38 -11.96
N PRO A 19 -0.61 -14.64 -12.83
CA PRO A 19 -1.98 -14.22 -12.59
C PRO A 19 -2.45 -14.56 -11.17
N PRO A 20 -3.12 -13.63 -10.48
CA PRO A 20 -3.69 -12.39 -11.00
C PRO A 20 -2.71 -11.19 -11.06
N PHE A 21 -1.44 -11.35 -10.69
CA PHE A 21 -0.46 -10.26 -10.71
C PHE A 21 0.10 -10.00 -12.12
N PRO A 22 0.46 -8.75 -12.46
CA PRO A 22 0.44 -7.55 -11.63
C PRO A 22 -0.97 -6.95 -11.45
N LEU A 23 -1.26 -6.42 -10.26
CA LEU A 23 -2.48 -5.67 -9.99
C LEU A 23 -2.17 -4.19 -9.84
N LYS A 24 -2.96 -3.33 -10.48
CA LYS A 24 -2.71 -1.89 -10.57
C LYS A 24 -3.80 -1.12 -9.83
N LEU A 25 -3.40 -0.18 -8.97
CA LEU A 25 -4.26 0.67 -8.15
C LEU A 25 -3.72 2.10 -8.15
N ARG A 26 -4.59 3.10 -8.29
CA ARG A 26 -4.26 4.51 -8.11
C ARG A 26 -5.31 5.20 -7.25
N GLY A 27 -4.88 6.10 -6.37
CA GLY A 27 -5.79 6.93 -5.58
C GLY A 27 -5.07 7.84 -4.59
N PRO A 28 -5.78 8.78 -3.96
CA PRO A 28 -5.20 9.66 -2.96
C PRO A 28 -4.84 8.88 -1.69
N VAL A 29 -3.72 9.23 -1.07
CA VAL A 29 -3.39 8.77 0.29
C VAL A 29 -4.33 9.45 1.27
N ILE A 30 -5.08 8.65 2.02
CA ILE A 30 -6.08 9.13 2.96
C ILE A 30 -5.69 8.82 4.41
N LYS A 31 -6.25 9.57 5.35
CA LYS A 31 -6.22 9.21 6.76
C LYS A 31 -7.03 7.93 6.97
N GLY A 32 -6.36 6.93 7.55
CA GLY A 32 -6.98 5.65 7.88
C GLY A 32 -7.87 5.72 9.13
N PHE A 33 -8.20 4.56 9.68
CA PHE A 33 -9.13 4.41 10.81
C PHE A 33 -8.49 4.63 12.19
N GLY A 34 -7.29 5.23 12.24
CA GLY A 34 -6.58 5.50 13.50
C GLY A 34 -6.17 4.24 14.27
N ARG A 35 -5.97 3.11 13.58
CA ARG A 35 -5.45 1.89 14.22
C ARG A 35 -3.95 2.01 14.45
N GLY A 36 -3.46 1.31 15.46
CA GLY A 36 -2.16 1.51 16.09
C GLY A 36 -0.90 1.38 15.23
N SER A 37 -0.92 1.31 13.89
CA SER A 37 0.29 1.27 13.05
C SER A 37 1.24 2.44 13.35
N LYS A 38 0.68 3.62 13.65
CA LYS A 38 1.42 4.78 14.14
C LYS A 38 2.05 4.57 15.52
N GLU A 39 1.34 3.94 16.44
CA GLU A 39 1.83 3.57 17.79
C GLU A 39 2.78 2.37 17.78
N LEU A 40 2.69 1.53 16.74
CA LEU A 40 3.65 0.49 16.41
C LEU A 40 4.91 1.13 15.78
N GLY A 41 4.84 2.34 15.26
CA GLY A 41 5.95 2.98 14.57
C GLY A 41 6.22 2.39 13.18
N ILE A 42 5.17 1.96 12.48
CA ILE A 42 5.20 1.38 11.14
C ILE A 42 4.12 2.11 10.32
N PRO A 43 4.39 3.33 9.81
CA PRO A 43 3.39 4.14 9.15
C PRO A 43 2.87 3.46 7.89
N THR A 44 1.55 3.50 7.72
CA THR A 44 0.86 2.94 6.56
C THR A 44 0.04 4.02 5.85
N ALA A 45 0.26 4.15 4.55
CA ALA A 45 -0.59 4.93 3.66
C ALA A 45 -1.87 4.13 3.39
N ASN A 46 -3.03 4.78 3.57
CA ASN A 46 -4.31 4.14 3.30
C ASN A 46 -4.81 4.59 1.92
N ILE A 47 -5.36 3.66 1.14
CA ILE A 47 -6.06 3.97 -0.11
C ILE A 47 -7.46 3.35 -0.03
N PRO A 48 -8.53 4.10 -0.34
CA PRO A 48 -9.89 3.56 -0.30
C PRO A 48 -10.05 2.50 -1.39
N LEU A 49 -10.68 1.36 -1.04
CA LEU A 49 -10.98 0.31 -2.03
C LEU A 49 -12.23 0.59 -2.90
N SER A 50 -13.00 1.64 -2.56
CA SER A 50 -14.22 2.00 -3.31
C SER A 50 -13.88 2.47 -4.72
N GLY A 51 -14.42 1.78 -5.74
CA GLY A 51 -14.18 2.09 -7.15
C GLY A 51 -13.14 1.19 -7.83
N LEU A 52 -12.56 0.24 -7.09
CA LEU A 52 -11.64 -0.74 -7.64
C LEU A 52 -12.36 -2.06 -7.87
N SER A 53 -12.89 -2.23 -9.07
CA SER A 53 -12.82 -3.57 -9.64
C SER A 53 -11.33 -3.86 -9.76
N ILE A 54 -10.78 -4.75 -8.93
CA ILE A 54 -9.41 -5.25 -9.07
C ILE A 54 -9.38 -6.15 -10.32
N GLY A 55 -9.62 -5.59 -11.51
CA GLY A 55 -9.86 -6.34 -12.74
C GLY A 55 -10.97 -7.39 -12.65
N GLY A 56 -11.97 -7.23 -11.76
CA GLY A 56 -12.99 -8.25 -11.50
C GLY A 56 -12.59 -9.34 -10.50
N ASN A 57 -11.43 -9.23 -9.85
CA ASN A 57 -11.05 -10.07 -8.71
C ASN A 57 -11.55 -9.47 -7.39
N ASP A 58 -12.85 -9.59 -7.13
CA ASP A 58 -13.41 -9.36 -5.79
C ASP A 58 -12.93 -10.43 -4.78
N SER A 59 -12.19 -11.44 -5.26
CA SER A 59 -11.73 -12.63 -4.57
C SER A 59 -10.25 -12.61 -4.15
N LEU A 60 -9.58 -11.46 -4.04
CA LEU A 60 -8.25 -11.45 -3.42
C LEU A 60 -8.36 -11.93 -1.98
N ASP A 61 -7.42 -12.77 -1.53
CA ASP A 61 -7.37 -13.17 -0.14
C ASP A 61 -7.03 -11.98 0.78
N SER A 62 -7.46 -12.05 2.04
CA SER A 62 -6.96 -11.11 3.04
C SER A 62 -5.56 -11.55 3.46
N GLY A 63 -4.63 -10.62 3.56
CA GLY A 63 -3.25 -10.94 3.92
C GLY A 63 -2.26 -9.88 3.48
N ILE A 64 -0.99 -10.29 3.46
CA ILE A 64 0.16 -9.44 3.19
C ILE A 64 0.64 -9.66 1.78
N TYR A 65 0.85 -8.56 1.05
CA TYR A 65 1.30 -8.52 -0.32
C TYR A 65 2.52 -7.60 -0.44
N TYR A 66 3.19 -7.63 -1.60
CA TYR A 66 4.32 -6.76 -1.91
C TYR A 66 4.25 -6.23 -3.34
N GLY A 67 4.95 -5.12 -3.58
CA GLY A 67 4.90 -4.45 -4.87
C GLY A 67 5.77 -3.20 -4.97
N TRP A 68 5.47 -2.41 -5.99
CA TRP A 68 6.09 -1.11 -6.23
C TRP A 68 5.05 -0.01 -6.13
N CYS A 69 5.46 1.19 -5.71
CA CYS A 69 4.61 2.36 -5.82
C CYS A 69 5.37 3.64 -6.18
N THR A 70 4.62 4.65 -6.62
CA THR A 70 5.07 6.04 -6.74
C THR A 70 4.10 6.98 -6.05
N LEU A 71 4.60 8.16 -5.68
CA LEU A 71 3.84 9.23 -5.05
C LEU A 71 3.92 10.48 -5.91
N ASN A 72 2.76 11.03 -6.28
CA ASN A 72 2.68 12.36 -6.86
C ASN A 72 2.40 13.40 -5.77
N HIS A 73 3.44 14.06 -5.29
CA HIS A 73 3.32 15.10 -4.26
C HIS A 73 2.65 16.38 -4.77
N SER A 74 2.56 16.61 -6.09
CA SER A 74 1.92 17.82 -6.63
C SER A 74 0.41 17.84 -6.43
N THR A 75 -0.19 16.71 -6.07
CA THR A 75 -1.64 16.61 -5.77
C THR A 75 -1.96 16.94 -4.31
N ILE A 76 -0.94 17.11 -3.46
CA ILE A 76 -1.14 17.52 -2.07
C ILE A 76 -1.66 18.97 -2.08
N ALA A 77 -2.76 19.21 -1.36
CA ALA A 77 -3.34 20.54 -1.24
C ALA A 77 -2.33 21.53 -0.62
N THR A 78 -2.16 22.70 -1.24
CA THR A 78 -1.20 23.75 -0.84
C THR A 78 -1.48 24.40 0.52
N GLN A 79 -2.69 24.19 1.08
CA GLN A 79 -3.05 24.60 2.44
C GLN A 79 -3.64 23.40 3.18
N THR A 80 -2.88 22.83 4.12
CA THR A 80 -3.36 21.75 4.97
C THR A 80 -4.26 22.33 6.06
N SER A 81 -5.57 22.19 5.91
CA SER A 81 -6.56 22.47 6.95
C SER A 81 -7.26 21.18 7.35
N ALA A 82 -7.95 21.17 8.50
CA ALA A 82 -8.76 20.02 8.94
C ALA A 82 -9.74 19.51 7.86
N SER A 83 -10.17 20.37 6.94
CA SER A 83 -11.07 20.02 5.83
C SER A 83 -10.37 19.53 4.55
N SER A 84 -9.05 19.68 4.42
CA SER A 84 -8.32 19.37 3.18
C SER A 84 -7.66 17.99 3.18
N VAL A 85 -7.56 17.31 4.32
CA VAL A 85 -7.00 15.95 4.42
C VAL A 85 -8.11 14.93 4.13
N PRO A 86 -7.99 14.13 3.05
CA PRO A 86 -8.95 13.06 2.79
C PRO A 86 -8.94 12.03 3.93
N SER A 87 -10.09 11.58 4.39
CA SER A 87 -10.22 10.66 5.53
C SER A 87 -11.18 9.52 5.19
N ALA A 88 -10.85 8.30 5.63
CA ALA A 88 -11.73 7.14 5.55
C ALA A 88 -12.88 7.20 6.57
N THR A 89 -12.82 8.14 7.51
CA THR A 89 -13.76 8.30 8.62
C THR A 89 -14.28 9.73 8.70
N SER A 90 -15.20 10.00 9.62
CA SER A 90 -15.61 11.37 9.95
C SER A 90 -14.56 12.16 10.75
N ASP A 91 -13.40 11.57 11.05
CA ASP A 91 -12.30 12.26 11.71
C ASP A 91 -11.58 13.21 10.75
N THR A 92 -11.71 14.51 11.03
CA THR A 92 -11.11 15.63 10.29
C THR A 92 -9.93 16.26 11.04
N SER A 93 -9.48 15.67 12.16
CA SER A 93 -8.33 16.20 12.90
C SER A 93 -7.07 16.16 12.04
N ILE A 94 -6.25 17.21 12.16
CA ILE A 94 -4.96 17.31 11.47
C ILE A 94 -4.09 16.12 11.88
N PRO A 95 -3.59 15.32 10.92
CA PRO A 95 -2.67 14.23 11.23
C PRO A 95 -1.41 14.79 11.90
N THR A 96 -1.02 14.19 13.02
CA THR A 96 0.34 14.40 13.56
C THR A 96 1.34 13.67 12.67
N GLN A 97 2.63 14.04 12.69
CA GLN A 97 3.66 13.31 11.94
C GLN A 97 3.76 11.86 12.42
N SER A 98 3.96 10.91 11.51
CA SER A 98 4.23 9.51 11.86
C SER A 98 5.72 9.22 11.90
N SER A 99 6.16 8.43 12.87
CA SER A 99 7.57 8.08 13.10
C SER A 99 7.81 6.58 12.95
N ASN A 100 8.88 6.19 12.26
CA ASN A 100 9.23 4.79 11.94
C ASN A 100 9.81 3.97 13.12
N HIS A 101 9.34 4.11 14.37
CA HIS A 101 10.10 3.57 15.52
C HIS A 101 10.38 2.06 15.54
N ALA A 102 9.48 1.18 15.09
CA ALA A 102 9.71 -0.28 15.19
C ALA A 102 10.49 -0.88 14.02
N VAL A 103 10.66 -0.12 12.94
CA VAL A 103 11.34 -0.57 11.71
C VAL A 103 12.42 0.42 11.26
N ALA A 104 12.72 1.45 12.06
CA ALA A 104 13.69 2.51 11.71
C ALA A 104 15.12 2.00 11.53
N ASP A 105 15.46 0.87 12.15
CA ASP A 105 16.77 0.21 12.03
C ASP A 105 16.88 -0.67 10.77
N LEU A 106 15.80 -0.83 10.00
CA LEU A 106 15.88 -1.47 8.69
C LEU A 106 16.48 -0.48 7.70
N ASP A 107 17.44 -0.95 6.89
CA ASP A 107 18.12 -0.13 5.88
C ASP A 107 17.17 0.25 4.75
N TYR A 108 16.50 1.39 4.90
CA TYR A 108 15.77 2.07 3.84
C TYR A 108 16.60 3.19 3.24
N SER A 109 16.37 3.46 1.95
CA SER A 109 16.87 4.70 1.37
C SER A 109 16.24 5.89 2.09
N SER A 110 17.05 6.91 2.37
CA SER A 110 16.63 8.25 2.80
C SER A 110 16.98 9.30 1.74
N ALA A 111 17.33 8.88 0.52
CA ALA A 111 17.67 9.79 -0.56
C ALA A 111 16.45 10.65 -0.92
N SER A 112 16.66 11.95 -1.12
CA SER A 112 15.57 12.87 -1.43
C SER A 112 14.76 12.38 -2.64
N PRO A 113 13.43 12.25 -2.50
CA PRO A 113 12.55 11.88 -3.59
C PRO A 113 12.73 12.77 -4.82
N THR A 114 12.91 12.16 -5.98
CA THR A 114 12.59 12.80 -7.27
C THR A 114 11.14 12.51 -7.66
N SER A 115 10.59 13.25 -8.62
CA SER A 115 9.21 13.06 -9.12
C SER A 115 8.90 11.63 -9.61
N ASN A 116 9.94 10.88 -10.01
CA ASN A 116 9.79 9.55 -10.62
C ASN A 116 10.34 8.43 -9.73
N THR A 117 10.51 8.69 -8.43
CA THR A 117 11.07 7.69 -7.51
C THR A 117 10.08 6.55 -7.31
N VAL A 118 10.52 5.34 -7.65
CA VAL A 118 9.74 4.10 -7.44
C VAL A 118 10.20 3.43 -6.15
N TYR A 119 9.25 3.19 -5.25
CA TYR A 119 9.50 2.66 -3.93
C TYR A 119 9.02 1.21 -3.80
N PRO A 120 9.79 0.32 -3.14
CA PRO A 120 9.27 -0.98 -2.76
C PRO A 120 8.23 -0.82 -1.65
N THR A 121 7.23 -1.69 -1.64
CA THR A 121 6.15 -1.68 -0.66
C THR A 121 5.86 -3.07 -0.12
N VAL A 122 5.42 -3.09 1.14
CA VAL A 122 4.64 -4.17 1.72
C VAL A 122 3.26 -3.62 2.08
N LEU A 123 2.21 -4.39 1.87
CA LEU A 123 0.85 -3.92 2.12
C LEU A 123 -0.02 -5.01 2.75
N SER A 124 -0.95 -4.59 3.58
CA SER A 124 -2.03 -5.42 4.11
C SER A 124 -3.31 -5.15 3.34
N ILE A 125 -3.98 -6.21 2.88
CA ILE A 125 -5.33 -6.16 2.33
C ILE A 125 -6.23 -6.92 3.30
N GLY A 126 -7.25 -6.25 3.83
CA GLY A 126 -8.12 -6.85 4.84
C GLY A 126 -9.47 -6.15 4.96
N TYR A 127 -10.37 -6.76 5.72
CA TYR A 127 -11.68 -6.18 6.04
C TYR A 127 -11.62 -5.35 7.30
N ASN A 128 -12.40 -4.26 7.34
CA ASN A 128 -12.56 -3.47 8.55
C ASN A 128 -13.70 -4.01 9.42
N PRO A 129 -13.41 -4.66 10.58
CA PRO A 129 -14.44 -5.19 11.47
C PRO A 129 -15.40 -4.14 12.05
N TYR A 130 -15.03 -2.86 12.10
CA TYR A 130 -15.91 -1.79 12.62
C TYR A 130 -17.01 -1.36 11.63
N TYR A 131 -16.84 -1.67 10.34
CA TYR A 131 -17.85 -1.40 9.31
C TYR A 131 -18.52 -2.69 8.85
N LYS A 132 -18.87 -3.56 9.81
CA LYS A 132 -19.54 -4.86 9.57
C LYS A 132 -18.82 -5.76 8.55
N ASN A 133 -17.50 -5.60 8.38
CA ASN A 133 -16.71 -6.24 7.31
C ASN A 133 -17.22 -5.95 5.88
N GLU A 134 -18.01 -4.90 5.66
CA GLU A 134 -18.49 -4.53 4.33
C GLU A 134 -17.45 -3.74 3.53
N LYS A 135 -16.54 -3.04 4.23
CA LYS A 135 -15.50 -2.22 3.63
C LYS A 135 -14.13 -2.83 3.84
N ARG A 136 -13.49 -3.10 2.71
CA ARG A 136 -12.12 -3.59 2.62
C ARG A 136 -11.17 -2.39 2.57
N SER A 137 -9.95 -2.52 3.08
CA SER A 137 -8.91 -1.48 3.03
C SER A 137 -7.56 -2.03 2.58
N ILE A 138 -6.76 -1.17 1.95
CA ILE A 138 -5.34 -1.43 1.69
C ILE A 138 -4.52 -0.47 2.54
N GLU A 139 -3.64 -1.04 3.36
CA GLU A 139 -2.67 -0.32 4.17
C GLU A 139 -1.27 -0.61 3.65
N ILE A 140 -0.57 0.43 3.17
CA ILE A 140 0.69 0.30 2.43
C ILE A 140 1.81 0.88 3.27
N HIS A 141 2.79 0.07 3.64
CA HIS A 141 4.05 0.55 4.16
C HIS A 141 5.04 0.71 3.00
N ILE A 142 5.46 1.95 2.76
CA ILE A 142 6.47 2.28 1.75
C ILE A 142 7.84 2.16 2.40
N LEU A 143 8.74 1.37 1.81
CA LEU A 143 10.08 1.09 2.36
C LEU A 143 11.02 2.26 2.04
N HIS A 144 10.72 3.42 2.62
CA HIS A 144 11.47 4.66 2.48
C HIS A 144 11.29 5.53 3.72
N ASN A 145 12.35 6.24 4.11
CA ASN A 145 12.29 7.19 5.22
C ASN A 145 11.89 8.56 4.70
N PHE A 146 10.63 8.95 4.95
CA PHE A 146 10.12 10.27 4.60
C PHE A 146 10.27 11.26 5.76
N ASP A 147 10.70 12.49 5.47
CA ASP A 147 10.79 13.57 6.46
C ASP A 147 9.42 14.17 6.82
N GLN A 148 8.40 13.95 5.98
CA GLN A 148 7.06 14.53 6.12
C GLN A 148 5.98 13.53 5.66
N ASP A 149 4.79 13.65 6.24
CA ASP A 149 3.62 12.91 5.79
C ASP A 149 3.17 13.41 4.39
N PHE A 150 2.47 12.56 3.65
CA PHE A 150 2.08 12.80 2.25
C PHE A 150 0.59 12.54 2.01
N TYR A 151 -0.27 12.85 2.99
CA TYR A 151 -1.72 12.78 2.82
C TYR A 151 -2.19 13.66 1.64
N GLY A 152 -3.08 13.12 0.81
CA GLY A 152 -3.54 13.76 -0.43
C GLY A 152 -2.61 13.56 -1.64
N ALA A 153 -1.39 13.04 -1.45
CA ALA A 153 -0.57 12.61 -2.58
C ALA A 153 -1.29 11.48 -3.34
N GLU A 154 -1.30 11.54 -4.66
CA GLU A 154 -1.79 10.44 -5.47
C GLU A 154 -0.73 9.34 -5.48
N LEU A 155 -1.13 8.16 -5.01
CA LEU A 155 -0.28 6.98 -4.97
C LEU A 155 -0.66 6.06 -6.12
N SER A 156 0.33 5.66 -6.92
CA SER A 156 0.20 4.61 -7.95
C SER A 156 0.85 3.34 -7.44
N LEU A 157 0.06 2.30 -7.19
CA LEU A 157 0.50 1.01 -6.67
C LEU A 157 0.46 -0.06 -7.77
N MET A 158 1.47 -0.92 -7.76
CA MET A 158 1.54 -2.17 -8.51
C MET A 158 1.85 -3.32 -7.55
N ILE A 159 0.90 -4.24 -7.36
CA ILE A 159 1.05 -5.42 -6.51
C ILE A 159 1.57 -6.58 -7.36
N LEU A 160 2.65 -7.24 -6.93
CA LEU A 160 3.33 -8.28 -7.70
C LEU A 160 3.27 -9.67 -7.08
N GLY A 161 2.86 -9.78 -5.81
CA GLY A 161 2.74 -11.08 -5.17
C GLY A 161 2.13 -11.03 -3.77
N PHE A 162 1.74 -12.21 -3.31
CA PHE A 162 1.26 -12.49 -1.96
C PHE A 162 2.40 -13.08 -1.13
N ILE A 163 2.51 -12.64 0.13
CA ILE A 163 3.47 -13.16 1.10
C ILE A 163 2.83 -14.21 1.99
N ARG A 164 1.72 -13.86 2.67
CA ARG A 164 1.09 -14.70 3.69
C ARG A 164 -0.32 -14.23 4.05
N PRO A 165 -1.18 -15.09 4.60
CA PRO A 165 -2.48 -14.67 5.13
C PRO A 165 -2.32 -13.84 6.43
N GLU A 166 -3.43 -13.28 6.89
CA GLU A 166 -3.50 -12.62 8.20
C GLU A 166 -3.27 -13.63 9.35
N TYR A 167 -2.38 -13.27 10.27
CA TYR A 167 -2.09 -14.06 11.46
C TYR A 167 -2.70 -13.42 12.70
N ASP A 168 -3.11 -14.28 13.64
CA ASP A 168 -3.54 -13.90 14.97
C ASP A 168 -2.32 -13.82 15.89
N TYR A 169 -2.17 -12.70 16.59
CA TYR A 169 -1.01 -12.44 17.45
C TYR A 169 -1.42 -12.36 18.92
N VAL A 170 -0.61 -12.99 19.77
CA VAL A 170 -0.77 -12.95 21.23
C VAL A 170 0.03 -11.82 21.88
N SER A 171 0.92 -11.15 21.15
CA SER A 171 1.71 -10.02 21.62
C SER A 171 2.05 -9.02 20.51
N LYS A 172 2.36 -7.77 20.89
CA LYS A 172 2.78 -6.71 19.98
C LYS A 172 4.13 -7.02 19.35
N GLU A 173 5.02 -7.64 20.12
CA GLU A 173 6.38 -7.99 19.71
C GLU A 173 6.34 -9.03 18.58
N ALA A 174 5.50 -10.06 18.71
CA ALA A 174 5.31 -11.08 17.67
C ALA A 174 4.78 -10.48 16.36
N LEU A 175 3.86 -9.51 16.45
CA LEU A 175 3.36 -8.78 15.29
C LEU A 175 4.47 -7.97 14.62
N VAL A 176 5.26 -7.23 15.40
CA VAL A 176 6.36 -6.42 14.87
C VAL A 176 7.43 -7.30 14.21
N GLU A 177 7.79 -8.43 14.80
CA GLU A 177 8.72 -9.40 14.22
C GLU A 177 8.27 -9.88 12.84
N ASP A 178 6.99 -10.25 12.70
CA ASP A 178 6.47 -10.74 11.44
C ASP A 178 6.37 -9.64 10.38
N ILE A 179 6.06 -8.39 10.77
CA ILE A 179 6.10 -7.24 9.86
C ILE A 179 7.53 -6.99 9.37
N ARG A 180 8.54 -7.07 10.26
CA ARG A 180 9.95 -6.95 9.88
C ARG A 180 10.35 -8.04 8.90
N GLU A 181 9.87 -9.26 9.09
CA GLU A 181 10.13 -10.34 8.15
C GLU A 181 9.38 -10.14 6.82
N ASP A 182 8.14 -9.63 6.85
CA ASP A 182 7.41 -9.27 5.62
C ASP A 182 8.18 -8.24 4.78
N ILE A 183 8.77 -7.24 5.43
CA ILE A 183 9.62 -6.23 4.79
C ILE A 183 10.85 -6.88 4.13
N ARG A 184 11.57 -7.76 4.84
CA ARG A 184 12.75 -8.46 4.29
C ARG A 184 12.39 -9.38 3.14
N VAL A 185 11.27 -10.09 3.26
CA VAL A 185 10.74 -10.95 2.19
C VAL A 185 10.36 -10.12 0.97
N ALA A 186 9.68 -8.98 1.15
CA ALA A 186 9.34 -8.07 0.06
C ALA A 186 10.60 -7.55 -0.66
N GLN A 187 11.60 -7.07 0.09
CA GLN A 187 12.87 -6.59 -0.49
C GLN A 187 13.56 -7.68 -1.33
N ARG A 188 13.74 -8.88 -0.76
CA ARG A 188 14.37 -10.00 -1.47
C ARG A 188 13.56 -10.46 -2.69
N SER A 189 12.24 -10.49 -2.57
CA SER A 189 11.34 -10.91 -3.66
C SER A 189 11.36 -9.92 -4.83
N LEU A 190 11.39 -8.62 -4.53
CA LEU A 190 11.40 -7.53 -5.50
C LEU A 190 12.76 -7.33 -6.18
N ALA A 191 13.85 -7.73 -5.53
CA ALA A 191 15.20 -7.68 -6.10
C ALA A 191 15.47 -8.75 -7.18
N ARG A 192 14.52 -9.66 -7.44
CA ARG A 192 14.62 -10.64 -8.53
C ARG A 192 14.35 -9.95 -9.86
N GLU A 193 15.10 -10.31 -10.90
CA GLU A 193 15.06 -9.68 -12.23
C GLU A 193 13.64 -9.46 -12.78
N LYS A 194 12.80 -10.50 -12.72
CA LYS A 194 11.42 -10.49 -13.27
C LYS A 194 10.42 -9.68 -12.44
N TYR A 195 10.82 -9.24 -11.25
CA TYR A 195 10.04 -8.35 -10.37
C TYR A 195 10.59 -6.93 -10.42
N GLU A 196 11.91 -6.77 -10.49
CA GLU A 196 12.58 -5.47 -10.54
C GLU A 196 12.28 -4.73 -11.84
N MET A 197 12.19 -5.43 -12.97
CA MET A 197 11.91 -4.82 -14.27
C MET A 197 10.57 -4.04 -14.31
N TRP A 198 9.62 -4.36 -13.43
CA TRP A 198 8.34 -3.65 -13.34
C TRP A 198 8.47 -2.21 -12.82
N LYS A 199 9.61 -1.81 -12.25
CA LYS A 199 9.88 -0.40 -11.88
C LYS A 199 9.83 0.54 -13.08
N GLU A 200 10.04 0.00 -14.28
CA GLU A 200 10.02 0.77 -15.51
C GLU A 200 8.61 0.91 -16.13
N ASP A 201 7.60 0.21 -15.62
CA ASP A 201 6.23 0.24 -16.17
C ASP A 201 5.62 1.65 -16.11
N GLU A 202 4.98 2.06 -17.22
CA GLU A 202 4.41 3.41 -17.40
C GLU A 202 3.34 3.75 -16.36
N TRP A 203 2.66 2.75 -15.79
CA TRP A 203 1.69 2.94 -14.71
C TRP A 203 2.32 3.66 -13.51
N LEU A 204 3.54 3.29 -13.15
CA LEU A 204 4.26 3.90 -12.03
C LEU A 204 4.79 5.29 -12.39
N ARG A 205 4.89 5.64 -13.67
CA ARG A 205 5.38 6.94 -14.15
C ARG A 205 4.30 8.01 -14.32
N GLY A 206 3.05 7.69 -13.96
CA GLY A 206 1.93 8.62 -14.15
C GLY A 206 1.41 8.68 -15.59
N GLY A 207 1.65 7.64 -16.40
CA GLY A 207 0.95 7.46 -17.66
C GLY A 207 -0.57 7.46 -17.45
N GLU A 208 -1.34 7.98 -18.42
CA GLU A 208 -2.77 8.28 -18.30
C GLU A 208 -3.58 7.09 -17.74
N ALA A 209 -3.84 7.10 -16.44
CA ALA A 209 -5.06 6.52 -15.92
C ALA A 209 -6.16 7.51 -16.35
N GLY A 210 -6.84 7.22 -17.46
CA GLY A 210 -7.82 8.13 -18.05
C GLY A 210 -8.70 8.79 -17.01
N ASN A 211 -8.68 10.14 -16.95
CA ASN A 211 -9.48 11.03 -16.11
C ASN A 211 -10.55 10.37 -15.22
N VAL A 212 -10.16 9.73 -14.11
CA VAL A 212 -11.12 9.41 -13.04
C VAL A 212 -11.08 10.58 -12.07
N ARG A 213 -12.02 11.52 -12.25
CA ARG A 213 -12.24 12.59 -11.27
C ARG A 213 -12.82 11.98 -10.00
N TRP A 214 -12.05 12.05 -8.91
CA TRP A 214 -12.47 11.66 -7.56
C TRP A 214 -13.34 12.76 -6.93
N ASP A 215 -14.42 13.13 -7.61
CA ASP A 215 -15.34 14.15 -7.12
C ASP A 215 -16.44 13.48 -6.31
N GLN A 216 -16.33 13.60 -4.98
CA GLN A 216 -17.35 13.32 -3.97
C GLN A 216 -17.84 11.87 -3.83
N ALA A 217 -17.94 11.45 -2.57
CA ALA A 217 -18.50 10.17 -2.16
C ALA A 217 -19.88 9.92 -2.82
N GLY A 218 -19.94 8.97 -3.74
CA GLY A 218 -21.20 8.51 -4.32
C GLY A 218 -21.10 8.14 -5.79
N GLN A 219 -20.86 6.85 -6.04
CA GLN A 219 -21.44 6.08 -7.14
C GLN A 219 -21.39 6.71 -8.55
N LYS A 220 -20.48 6.21 -9.40
CA LYS A 220 -20.80 5.67 -10.73
C LYS A 220 -19.60 5.06 -11.45
N ASP A 221 -19.92 4.03 -12.21
CA ASP A 221 -19.05 3.16 -12.99
C ASP A 221 -18.24 3.90 -14.05
N GLY A 222 -16.95 3.59 -14.12
CA GLY A 222 -16.05 4.05 -15.17
C GLY A 222 -14.67 3.44 -14.99
N VAL A 223 -14.49 2.18 -15.43
CA VAL A 223 -13.19 1.50 -15.41
C VAL A 223 -12.71 1.33 -16.84
N ALA A 224 -11.56 1.93 -17.15
CA ALA A 224 -10.79 1.60 -18.34
C ALA A 224 -10.04 0.27 -18.10
N VAL A 225 -10.46 -0.76 -18.81
CA VAL A 225 -9.73 -2.04 -18.91
C VAL A 225 -8.75 -1.89 -20.07
N SER A 226 -7.46 -1.77 -19.80
CA SER A 226 -6.45 -1.93 -20.85
C SER A 226 -6.08 -3.41 -20.94
N GLN A 227 -6.59 -4.10 -21.97
CA GLN A 227 -6.20 -5.45 -22.33
C GLN A 227 -4.83 -5.45 -23.02
N MET A 228 -3.95 -6.33 -22.51
CA MET A 228 -2.88 -7.09 -23.18
C MET A 228 -2.09 -6.48 -24.35
N MET A 229 -0.76 -6.63 -24.27
CA MET A 229 0.08 -6.83 -25.46
C MET A 229 0.73 -8.21 -25.39
N ASN A 230 0.61 -8.95 -26.49
CA ASN A 230 1.19 -10.28 -26.77
C ASN A 230 2.72 -10.29 -26.73
#